data_AF-A0A259CGG3-F1
#
_entry.id   AF-A0A259CGG3-F1
#
_cell.length_a   1.000
_cell.length_b   1.000
_cell.length_c   1.000
_cell.angle_alpha   90.00
_cell.angle_beta   90.00
_cell.angle_gamma   90.00
#
_symmetry.space_group_name_H-M   'P 1'
#
loop_
_entity.id
_entity.type
_entity.pdbx_description
1 polymer ?
#
loop_
_entity_poly.entity_id
_entity_poly.type
_entity_poly.pdbx_seq_one_letter_code
_entity_poly.pdbx_strand_id
1 'polypeptide(L)'
;MTDLLAGFRHRRTLPRTTRPQPLKTVRRTFARVGAALPEQVLLPAAFILVLGLIVHLASILAMPVLAQKSAYQRLLEIAKVNQLTLLPDVTPAGMLLPMSDPAFVTAVCPYDLSARPLRVRVPATQDYTSVSFYTARGVPFYALNDQAAGRV
;
A
#
# COMPACT_ATOMS: atom_id res chain seq x y z
N MET A 1 49.40 -38.91 7.42
CA MET A 1 50.15 -37.86 8.15
C MET A 1 49.59 -36.52 7.69
N THR A 2 48.54 -35.99 8.35
CA THR A 2 48.64 -35.09 9.53
C THR A 2 49.41 -33.82 9.12
N ASP A 3 48.85 -32.63 9.04
CA ASP A 3 47.76 -31.96 9.74
C ASP A 3 47.33 -30.77 8.88
N LEU A 4 46.04 -30.46 8.79
CA LEU A 4 45.51 -29.10 8.48
C LEU A 4 43.98 -29.05 8.65
N LEU A 5 43.48 -29.70 9.70
CA LEU A 5 42.12 -29.49 10.21
C LEU A 5 42.22 -28.65 11.49
N ALA A 6 42.63 -27.40 11.36
CA ALA A 6 42.66 -26.49 12.49
C ALA A 6 42.21 -25.09 12.07
N GLY A 7 41.06 -24.70 12.60
CA GLY A 7 40.72 -23.30 12.74
C GLY A 7 39.49 -22.88 11.96
N PHE A 8 38.30 -23.20 12.46
CA PHE A 8 37.17 -22.27 12.38
C PHE A 8 36.13 -22.62 13.45
N ARG A 9 36.49 -22.42 14.73
CA ARG A 9 35.56 -22.47 15.85
C ARG A 9 35.40 -21.09 16.49
N HIS A 10 35.02 -20.10 15.68
CA HIS A 10 34.57 -18.82 16.20
C HIS A 10 33.13 -18.96 16.73
N ARG A 11 32.97 -19.34 18.00
CA ARG A 11 31.73 -19.05 18.74
C ARG A 11 31.65 -17.54 18.91
N ARG A 12 30.98 -16.84 18.01
CA ARG A 12 30.50 -15.49 18.26
C ARG A 12 29.42 -15.58 19.32
N THR A 13 29.76 -15.33 20.58
CA THR A 13 28.78 -15.07 21.63
C THR A 13 28.08 -13.77 21.25
N LEU A 14 26.85 -13.87 20.76
CA LEU A 14 26.01 -12.71 20.51
C LEU A 14 25.89 -11.90 21.81
N PRO A 15 26.18 -10.59 21.81
CA PRO A 15 25.98 -9.76 22.99
C PRO A 15 24.52 -9.83 23.39
N ARG A 16 24.29 -10.13 24.67
CA ARG A 16 22.98 -10.30 25.27
C ARG A 16 22.29 -8.94 25.25
N THR A 17 21.52 -8.67 24.19
CA THR A 17 20.75 -7.43 24.08
C THR A 17 19.77 -7.38 25.26
N THR A 18 19.96 -6.41 26.15
CA THR A 18 18.98 -6.05 27.16
C THR A 18 17.71 -5.66 26.40
N ARG A 19 16.75 -6.58 26.33
CA ARG A 19 15.44 -6.33 25.72
C ARG A 19 14.89 -5.05 26.39
N PRO A 20 14.67 -3.94 25.67
CA PRO A 20 13.97 -2.82 26.27
C PRO A 20 12.63 -3.38 26.76
N GLN A 21 12.24 -3.05 28.00
CA GLN A 21 10.95 -3.44 28.58
C GLN A 21 9.97 -2.26 28.52
N PRO A 22 9.60 -1.74 27.32
CA PRO A 22 8.72 -0.59 27.21
C PRO A 22 7.37 -0.87 27.89
N LEU A 23 6.93 -2.13 27.87
CA LEU A 23 5.68 -2.60 28.48
C LEU A 23 5.61 -2.36 30.00
N LYS A 24 6.69 -2.57 30.76
CA LYS A 24 6.65 -2.36 32.21
C LYS A 24 6.66 -0.88 32.58
N THR A 25 7.39 -0.08 31.82
CA THR A 25 7.45 1.37 32.03
C THR A 25 6.09 2.00 31.72
N VAL A 26 5.50 1.70 30.57
CA VAL A 26 4.16 2.17 30.18
C VAL A 26 3.11 1.81 31.24
N ARG A 27 3.10 0.55 31.71
CA ARG A 27 2.13 0.09 32.71
C ARG A 27 2.24 0.84 34.05
N ARG A 28 3.45 1.20 34.48
CA ARG A 28 3.68 1.97 35.71
C ARG A 28 3.25 3.43 35.57
N THR A 29 3.45 4.04 34.40
CA THR A 29 3.04 5.42 34.14
C THR A 29 1.51 5.55 34.13
N PHE A 30 0.81 4.65 33.43
CA PHE A 30 -0.65 4.63 33.41
C PHE A 30 -1.27 4.41 34.81
N ALA A 31 -0.68 3.54 35.63
CA ALA A 31 -1.14 3.31 37.00
C ALA A 31 -0.98 4.54 37.92
N ARG A 32 0.08 5.35 37.74
CA ARG A 32 0.28 6.59 38.51
C ARG A 32 -0.67 7.70 38.08
N VAL A 33 -0.94 7.82 36.77
CA VAL A 33 -1.89 8.82 36.24
C VAL A 33 -3.31 8.54 36.76
N GLY A 34 -3.75 7.28 36.79
CA GLY A 34 -5.05 6.90 37.32
C GLY A 34 -5.21 7.09 38.83
N ALA A 35 -4.10 7.09 39.59
CA ALA A 35 -4.11 7.27 41.04
C ALA A 35 -3.96 8.74 41.51
N ALA A 36 -3.52 9.64 40.62
CA ALA A 36 -3.20 11.03 40.94
C ALA A 36 -4.26 12.04 40.47
N LEU A 37 -5.21 11.64 39.62
CA LEU A 37 -6.26 12.51 39.09
C LEU A 37 -7.62 12.23 39.76
N PRO A 38 -8.43 13.26 40.04
CA PRO A 38 -9.78 13.08 40.57
C PRO A 38 -10.67 12.34 39.56
N GLU A 39 -11.62 11.51 40.03
CA GLU A 39 -12.51 10.72 39.18
C GLU A 39 -13.26 11.59 38.13
N GLN A 40 -13.55 12.83 38.53
CA GLN A 40 -14.24 13.85 37.74
C GLN A 40 -13.49 14.23 36.47
N VAL A 41 -12.17 14.02 36.43
CA VAL A 41 -11.31 14.30 35.27
C VAL A 41 -10.97 13.01 34.50
N LEU A 42 -10.93 11.86 35.19
CA LEU A 42 -10.58 10.59 34.57
C LEU A 42 -11.62 10.12 33.54
N LEU A 43 -12.91 10.22 33.88
CA LEU A 43 -14.02 9.85 32.99
C LEU A 43 -14.07 10.68 31.70
N PRO A 44 -14.08 12.03 31.73
CA PRO A 44 -14.08 12.82 30.50
C PRO A 44 -12.80 12.64 29.68
N ALA A 45 -11.63 12.49 30.32
CA ALA A 45 -10.38 12.22 29.61
C ALA A 45 -10.42 10.86 28.88
N ALA A 46 -10.93 9.81 29.53
CA ALA A 46 -11.12 8.51 28.90
C ALA A 46 -12.10 8.60 27.72
N PHE A 47 -13.20 9.33 27.88
CA PHE A 47 -14.18 9.54 26.81
C PHE A 47 -13.56 10.24 25.60
N ILE A 48 -12.80 11.32 25.80
CA ILE A 48 -12.12 12.06 24.74
C ILE A 48 -11.13 11.15 24.00
N LEU A 49 -10.36 10.35 24.73
CA LEU A 49 -9.39 9.43 24.12
C LEU A 49 -10.08 8.35 23.29
N VAL A 50 -11.15 7.74 23.81
CA VAL A 50 -11.91 6.71 23.08
C VAL A 50 -12.58 7.30 21.85
N LEU A 51 -13.24 8.46 21.98
CA LEU A 51 -13.89 9.14 20.87
C LEU A 51 -12.87 9.56 19.81
N GLY A 52 -11.76 10.17 20.22
CA GLY A 52 -10.67 10.57 19.32
C GLY A 52 -10.07 9.37 18.59
N LEU A 53 -9.88 8.25 19.28
CA LEU A 53 -9.40 7.00 18.68
C LEU A 53 -10.41 6.47 17.64
N ILE A 54 -11.70 6.42 17.97
CA ILE A 54 -12.75 5.96 17.05
C ILE A 54 -12.80 6.85 15.80
N VAL A 55 -12.83 8.18 15.98
CA VAL A 55 -12.88 9.13 14.86
C VAL A 55 -11.63 9.03 14.01
N HIS A 56 -10.45 8.89 14.61
CA HIS A 56 -9.19 8.72 13.90
C HIS A 56 -9.18 7.44 13.04
N LEU A 57 -9.54 6.29 13.64
CA LEU A 57 -9.61 5.02 12.91
C LEU A 57 -10.66 5.09 11.79
N ALA A 58 -11.87 5.55 12.11
CA ALA A 58 -12.94 5.69 11.14
C ALA A 58 -12.52 6.57 9.97
N SER A 59 -11.80 7.68 10.24
CA SER A 59 -11.30 8.58 9.19
C SER A 59 -10.26 7.90 8.29
N ILE A 60 -9.29 7.18 8.86
CA ILE A 60 -8.27 6.46 8.07
C ILE A 60 -8.91 5.37 7.21
N LEU A 61 -9.85 4.60 7.77
CA LEU A 61 -10.55 3.54 7.04
C LEU A 61 -11.52 4.09 5.99
N ALA A 62 -12.11 5.26 6.23
CA ALA A 62 -13.03 5.91 5.28
C ALA A 62 -12.31 6.68 4.17
N MET A 63 -11.07 7.13 4.41
CA MET A 63 -10.25 7.87 3.44
C MET A 63 -10.23 7.27 2.02
N PRO A 64 -10.02 5.96 1.79
CA PRO A 64 -9.99 5.40 0.43
C PRO A 64 -11.33 5.54 -0.32
N VAL A 65 -12.46 5.54 0.38
CA VAL A 65 -13.80 5.65 -0.24
C VAL A 65 -14.21 7.12 -0.42
N LEU A 66 -13.76 8.00 0.47
CA LEU A 66 -14.11 9.43 0.49
C LEU A 66 -13.14 10.30 -0.33
N ALA A 67 -12.10 9.73 -0.93
CA ALA A 67 -11.14 10.46 -1.74
C ALA A 67 -11.82 11.11 -2.96
N GLN A 68 -11.94 12.44 -2.97
CA GLN A 68 -12.65 13.21 -4.01
C GLN A 68 -12.05 13.13 -5.42
N LYS A 69 -10.77 12.76 -5.54
CA LYS A 69 -10.07 12.57 -6.82
C LYS A 69 -9.36 11.24 -6.85
N SER A 70 -10.14 10.16 -6.84
CA SER A 70 -9.63 8.80 -7.06
C SER A 70 -8.90 8.69 -8.40
N ALA A 71 -8.00 7.72 -8.53
CA ALA A 71 -7.32 7.45 -9.79
C ALA A 71 -8.31 7.26 -10.95
N TYR A 72 -9.41 6.53 -10.70
CA TYR A 72 -10.46 6.30 -11.70
C TYR A 72 -11.10 7.60 -12.20
N GLN A 73 -11.47 8.52 -11.30
CA GLN A 73 -12.07 9.80 -11.70
C GLN A 73 -11.11 10.65 -12.55
N ARG A 74 -9.83 10.71 -12.20
CA ARG A 74 -8.82 11.44 -12.99
C ARG A 74 -8.65 10.85 -14.39
N LEU A 75 -8.74 9.53 -14.52
CA LEU A 75 -8.64 8.86 -15.81
C LEU A 75 -9.86 9.12 -16.68
N LEU A 76 -11.05 9.21 -16.11
CA LEU A 76 -12.27 9.56 -16.85
C LEU A 76 -12.25 10.99 -17.42
N GLU A 77 -11.40 11.88 -16.93
CA GLU A 77 -11.21 13.21 -17.51
C GLU A 77 -10.53 13.15 -18.90
N ILE A 78 -9.72 12.12 -19.18
CA ILE A 78 -8.93 12.00 -20.42
C ILE A 78 -9.25 10.77 -21.26
N ALA A 79 -9.74 9.69 -20.64
CA ALA A 79 -9.96 8.40 -21.28
C ALA A 79 -11.46 8.11 -21.42
N LYS A 80 -11.84 7.58 -22.59
CA LYS A 80 -13.22 7.18 -22.88
C LYS A 80 -13.48 5.74 -22.46
N VAL A 81 -14.72 5.47 -22.05
CA VAL A 81 -15.16 4.11 -21.67
C VAL A 81 -15.05 3.17 -22.86
N ASN A 82 -14.51 1.98 -22.63
CA ASN A 82 -14.22 0.92 -23.58
C ASN A 82 -13.27 1.34 -24.72
N GLN A 83 -12.45 2.37 -24.50
CA GLN A 83 -11.45 2.84 -25.45
C GLN A 83 -10.07 2.96 -24.78
N LEU A 84 -9.08 2.30 -25.38
CA LEU A 84 -7.70 2.39 -24.92
C LEU A 84 -7.15 3.79 -25.20
N THR A 85 -6.64 4.45 -24.16
CA THR A 85 -6.09 5.81 -24.21
C THR A 85 -4.66 5.78 -23.65
N LEU A 86 -3.71 6.32 -24.41
CA LEU A 86 -2.32 6.46 -23.94
C LEU A 86 -2.28 7.57 -22.88
N LEU A 87 -1.61 7.31 -21.76
CA LEU A 87 -1.35 8.37 -20.78
C LEU A 87 -0.23 9.28 -21.28
N PRO A 88 -0.31 10.59 -21.03
CA PRO A 88 0.81 11.48 -21.28
C PRO A 88 1.99 11.10 -20.40
N ASP A 89 3.20 11.29 -20.93
CA ASP A 89 4.43 11.04 -20.20
C ASP A 89 4.53 11.92 -18.95
N VAL A 90 5.24 11.41 -17.94
CA VAL A 90 5.51 12.13 -16.71
C VAL A 90 6.36 13.35 -17.02
N THR A 91 5.83 14.55 -16.78
CA THR A 91 6.57 15.82 -16.92
C THR A 91 6.82 16.45 -15.55
N PRO A 92 7.86 17.31 -15.40
CA PRO A 92 8.06 18.10 -14.19
C PRO A 92 6.86 19.01 -13.85
N ALA A 93 6.03 19.34 -14.86
CA ALA A 93 4.85 20.20 -14.71
C ALA A 93 3.63 19.46 -14.12
N GLY A 94 3.64 18.12 -14.09
CA GLY A 94 2.58 17.34 -13.47
C GLY A 94 2.50 15.88 -13.91
N MET A 95 1.86 15.07 -13.07
CA MET A 95 1.54 13.66 -13.33
C MET A 95 0.04 13.42 -13.13
N LEU A 96 -0.60 12.78 -14.12
CA LEU A 96 -2.03 12.46 -14.03
C LEU A 96 -2.30 11.42 -12.92
N LEU A 97 -1.51 10.35 -12.93
CA LEU A 97 -1.45 9.35 -11.86
C LEU A 97 -0.20 9.59 -11.02
N PRO A 98 -0.32 9.89 -9.71
CA PRO A 98 0.82 9.96 -8.82
C PRO A 98 1.54 8.60 -8.78
N MET A 99 2.86 8.61 -8.60
CA MET A 99 3.68 7.39 -8.49
C MET A 99 3.67 6.52 -9.76
N SER A 100 3.32 7.09 -10.93
CA SER A 100 3.57 6.42 -12.21
C SER A 100 5.07 6.33 -12.48
N ASP A 101 5.53 5.16 -12.91
CA ASP A 101 6.93 4.92 -13.23
C ASP A 101 7.27 5.53 -14.61
N PRO A 102 8.23 6.47 -14.69
CA PRO A 102 8.60 7.14 -15.94
C PRO A 102 9.30 6.21 -16.95
N ALA A 103 9.73 5.02 -16.54
CA ALA A 103 10.33 4.04 -17.46
C ALA A 103 9.29 3.31 -18.33
N PHE A 104 7.99 3.44 -18.02
CA PHE A 104 6.93 2.71 -18.71
C PHE A 104 5.96 3.64 -19.45
N VAL A 105 5.73 3.33 -20.71
CA VAL A 105 4.61 3.88 -21.47
C VAL A 105 3.33 3.21 -20.97
N THR A 106 2.45 3.99 -20.35
CA THR A 106 1.21 3.48 -19.77
C THR A 106 0.01 3.81 -20.65
N ALA A 107 -0.86 2.83 -20.86
CA ALA A 107 -2.17 3.05 -21.46
C ALA A 107 -3.27 2.56 -20.51
N VAL A 108 -4.42 3.22 -20.54
CA VAL A 108 -5.57 2.90 -19.69
C VAL A 108 -6.82 2.71 -20.53
N CYS A 109 -7.72 1.86 -20.06
CA CYS A 109 -9.03 1.67 -20.65
C CYS A 109 -10.03 1.55 -19.50
N PRO A 110 -10.76 2.62 -19.14
CA PRO A 110 -11.96 2.49 -18.33
C PRO A 110 -12.93 1.58 -19.08
N TYR A 111 -13.45 0.54 -18.45
CA TYR A 111 -14.31 -0.43 -19.13
C TYR A 111 -15.64 -0.59 -18.41
N ASP A 112 -16.69 -0.86 -19.19
CA ASP A 112 -18.02 -1.20 -18.69
C ASP A 112 -18.43 -2.59 -19.19
N LEU A 113 -18.70 -3.48 -18.25
CA LEU A 113 -19.11 -4.86 -18.48
C LEU A 113 -20.63 -5.07 -18.33
N SER A 114 -21.39 -3.99 -18.11
CA SER A 114 -22.84 -4.04 -17.89
C SER A 114 -23.61 -4.70 -19.05
N ALA A 115 -23.20 -4.40 -20.27
CA ALA A 115 -23.88 -4.87 -21.47
C ALA A 115 -23.27 -6.16 -22.04
N ARG A 116 -21.93 -6.27 -22.06
CA ARG A 116 -21.21 -7.33 -22.78
C ARG A 116 -19.84 -7.63 -22.15
N PRO A 117 -19.34 -8.87 -22.26
CA PRO A 117 -17.97 -9.18 -21.86
C PRO A 117 -16.95 -8.48 -22.76
N LEU A 118 -15.84 -8.01 -22.16
CA LEU A 118 -14.72 -7.39 -22.88
C LEU A 118 -13.64 -8.43 -23.18
N ARG A 119 -13.12 -8.42 -24.42
CA ARG A 119 -11.95 -9.21 -24.81
C ARG A 119 -10.75 -8.28 -24.99
N VAL A 120 -9.74 -8.45 -24.14
CA VAL A 120 -8.48 -7.69 -24.23
C VAL A 120 -7.44 -8.53 -24.94
N ARG A 121 -6.74 -7.93 -25.91
CA ARG A 121 -5.61 -8.54 -26.62
C ARG A 121 -4.40 -7.64 -26.45
N VAL A 122 -3.29 -8.24 -26.06
CA VAL A 122 -2.03 -7.54 -25.83
C VAL A 122 -1.01 -8.17 -26.76
N PRO A 123 -0.36 -7.41 -27.64
CA PRO A 123 0.69 -7.96 -28.49
C PRO A 123 1.89 -8.37 -27.62
N ALA A 124 2.54 -9.47 -28.00
CA ALA A 124 3.84 -9.82 -27.42
C ALA A 124 4.89 -8.81 -27.91
N THR A 125 5.60 -8.20 -26.97
CA THR A 125 6.66 -7.22 -27.23
C THR A 125 8.02 -7.80 -26.84
N GLN A 126 9.11 -7.25 -27.39
CA GLN A 126 10.46 -7.60 -26.95
C GLN A 126 10.78 -7.00 -25.57
N ASP A 127 10.17 -5.86 -25.26
CA ASP A 127 10.26 -5.19 -23.97
C ASP A 127 9.22 -5.74 -22.98
N TYR A 128 9.45 -5.51 -21.69
CA TYR A 128 8.53 -5.90 -20.63
C TYR A 128 7.16 -5.25 -20.82
N THR A 129 6.12 -6.08 -20.92
CA THR A 129 4.72 -5.63 -21.01
C THR A 129 3.89 -6.33 -19.94
N SER A 130 3.10 -5.54 -19.21
CA SER A 130 2.19 -6.02 -18.18
C SER A 130 0.84 -5.34 -18.30
N VAL A 131 -0.22 -6.11 -18.08
CA VAL A 131 -1.60 -5.63 -18.01
C VAL A 131 -2.20 -6.05 -16.69
N SER A 132 -2.80 -5.09 -16.00
CA SER A 132 -3.48 -5.29 -14.73
C SER A 132 -4.90 -4.76 -14.77
N PHE A 133 -5.79 -5.44 -14.05
CA PHE A 133 -7.22 -5.14 -14.00
C PHE A 133 -7.61 -4.71 -12.59
N TYR A 134 -8.31 -3.58 -12.55
CA TYR A 134 -8.77 -2.95 -11.32
C TYR A 134 -10.28 -2.80 -11.34
N THR A 135 -10.90 -2.87 -10.16
CA THR A 135 -12.30 -2.47 -9.98
C THR A 135 -12.44 -0.94 -10.04
N ALA A 136 -13.68 -0.43 -10.13
CA ALA A 136 -13.96 1.01 -10.05
C ALA A 136 -13.51 1.66 -8.73
N ARG A 137 -13.25 0.86 -7.68
CA ARG A 137 -12.69 1.31 -6.40
C ARG A 137 -11.16 1.28 -6.35
N GLY A 138 -10.49 0.95 -7.46
CA GLY A 138 -9.03 0.85 -7.53
C GLY A 138 -8.44 -0.42 -6.93
N VAL A 139 -9.26 -1.44 -6.65
CA VAL A 139 -8.77 -2.73 -6.12
C VAL A 139 -8.26 -3.60 -7.28
N PRO A 140 -6.96 -4.00 -7.29
CA PRO A 140 -6.44 -4.94 -8.28
C PRO A 140 -6.97 -6.35 -8.01
N PHE A 141 -7.40 -7.06 -9.05
CA PHE A 141 -7.87 -8.45 -8.92
C PHE A 141 -7.21 -9.43 -9.89
N TYR A 142 -6.56 -8.92 -10.94
CA TYR A 142 -5.84 -9.77 -11.91
C TYR A 142 -4.71 -8.97 -12.56
N ALA A 143 -3.59 -9.64 -12.82
CA ALA A 143 -2.47 -9.08 -13.56
C ALA A 143 -1.77 -10.17 -14.37
N LEU A 144 -1.30 -9.82 -15.56
CA LEU A 144 -0.58 -10.70 -16.47
C LEU A 144 0.58 -9.93 -17.08
N ASN A 145 1.75 -10.56 -17.15
CA ASN A 145 2.91 -10.02 -17.86
C ASN A 145 3.42 -11.03 -18.91
N ASP A 146 4.28 -10.54 -19.79
CA ASP A 146 4.99 -11.31 -20.82
C ASP A 146 5.71 -12.55 -20.27
N GLN A 147 6.32 -12.44 -19.08
CA GLN A 147 7.02 -13.56 -18.44
C GLN A 147 6.07 -14.68 -17.97
N ALA A 148 4.89 -14.32 -17.47
CA ALA A 148 3.88 -15.26 -16.98
C ALA A 148 3.00 -15.82 -18.11
N ALA A 149 2.85 -15.10 -19.23
CA ALA A 149 2.09 -15.54 -20.39
C ALA A 149 2.74 -16.74 -21.11
N GLY A 150 3.99 -17.07 -20.77
CA GLY A 150 4.79 -18.06 -21.48
C GLY A 150 5.31 -17.46 -22.79
N ARG A 151 6.57 -17.71 -23.12
CA ARG A 151 7.11 -17.35 -24.44
C ARG A 151 6.35 -18.17 -25.49
N VAL A 152 5.38 -17.54 -26.16
CA VAL A 152 4.73 -18.09 -27.36
C VAL A 152 5.59 -17.89 -28.59
#